data_AF-A0A6A3C8U0-F1
#
_entry.id   AF-A0A6A3C8U0-F1
#
_cell.length_a   1.000
_cell.length_b   1.000
_cell.length_c   1.000
_cell.angle_alpha   90.00
_cell.angle_beta   90.00
_cell.angle_gamma   90.00
#
_symmetry.space_group_name_H-M   'P 1'
#
loop_
_entity.id
_entity.type
_entity.pdbx_description
1 polymer ?
#
loop_
_entity_poly.entity_id
_entity_poly.type
_entity_poly.pdbx_seq_one_letter_code
_entity_poly.pdbx_strand_id
1 'polypeptide(L)'
;MHPFDVGDRCKIDGVQMFVEEMSILTTVFLRYDNQKIIIPNSVLATKAINNYYRSPDMLEIVEFCIHVKTPAEKIGLMKQRILSYIEHRSDHWYQDTMIILKELEVLNRVRIAIWVTQRMNHQDMGERFIRRALLIEELVKIFNELDIKYRLYPIDINVCGMPPMASDRLPPTWTGPAMSHVDRRGMVAGGVVVGVATEEATSSVDTTRNQLLQFFMENLRTWTERFKHGK
;
A
#
# COMPACT_ATOMS: atom_id res chain seq x y z
N MET A 1 -4.88 13.77 -39.25
CA MET A 1 -5.45 13.75 -37.89
C MET A 1 -4.38 14.28 -36.95
N HIS A 2 -4.69 15.27 -36.11
CA HIS A 2 -3.71 15.85 -35.18
C HIS A 2 -3.91 15.24 -33.77
N PRO A 3 -2.86 14.72 -33.10
CA PRO A 3 -3.02 13.95 -31.86
C PRO A 3 -3.28 14.81 -30.60
N PHE A 4 -2.94 16.09 -30.60
CA PHE A 4 -3.13 17.03 -29.47
C PHE A 4 -3.16 18.48 -29.95
N ASP A 5 -3.90 19.37 -29.33
CA ASP A 5 -3.84 20.81 -29.66
C ASP A 5 -3.10 21.59 -28.57
N VAL A 6 -2.78 22.86 -28.83
CA VAL A 6 -2.24 23.77 -27.81
C VAL A 6 -3.21 23.84 -26.63
N GLY A 7 -2.69 23.64 -25.42
CA GLY A 7 -3.47 23.55 -24.19
C GLY A 7 -3.79 22.11 -23.74
N ASP A 8 -3.64 21.10 -24.60
CA ASP A 8 -3.89 19.71 -24.21
C ASP A 8 -2.84 19.22 -23.20
N ARG A 9 -3.28 18.50 -22.16
CA ARG A 9 -2.38 17.76 -21.28
C ARG A 9 -2.15 16.37 -21.86
N CYS A 10 -0.89 16.07 -22.13
CA CYS A 10 -0.45 14.79 -22.67
C CYS A 10 0.52 14.09 -21.72
N LYS A 11 0.51 12.76 -21.76
CA LYS A 11 1.55 11.92 -21.17
C LYS A 11 2.31 11.21 -22.28
N ILE A 12 3.61 11.51 -22.38
CA ILE A 12 4.51 10.97 -23.40
C ILE A 12 5.70 10.37 -22.68
N ASP A 13 6.03 9.11 -22.98
CA ASP A 13 7.12 8.37 -22.33
C ASP A 13 7.08 8.43 -20.78
N GLY A 14 5.88 8.41 -20.20
CA GLY A 14 5.70 8.45 -18.75
C GLY A 14 5.65 9.87 -18.15
N VAL A 15 6.06 10.90 -18.89
CA VAL A 15 6.10 12.28 -18.42
C VAL A 15 4.82 13.02 -18.80
N GLN A 16 4.17 13.64 -17.81
CA GLN A 16 2.98 14.47 -18.01
C GLN A 16 3.38 15.91 -18.26
N MET A 17 2.82 16.51 -19.31
CA MET A 17 3.15 17.86 -19.76
C MET A 17 1.96 18.44 -20.54
N PHE A 18 1.84 19.76 -20.61
CA PHE A 18 0.84 20.43 -21.45
C PHE A 18 1.48 21.04 -22.68
N VAL A 19 0.77 21.04 -23.79
CA VAL A 19 1.23 21.62 -25.06
C VAL A 19 1.17 23.14 -24.93
N GLU A 20 2.34 23.80 -24.93
CA GLU A 20 2.42 25.27 -24.87
C GLU A 20 2.41 25.89 -26.26
N GLU A 21 3.21 25.35 -27.18
CA GLU A 21 3.37 25.89 -28.52
C GLU A 21 3.62 24.77 -29.52
N MET A 22 3.11 24.94 -30.74
CA MET A 22 3.36 24.04 -31.85
C MET A 22 4.02 24.79 -33.00
N SER A 23 5.14 24.27 -33.49
CA SER A 23 5.83 24.72 -34.69
C SER A 23 5.84 23.60 -35.74
N ILE A 24 6.27 23.92 -36.96
CA ILE A 24 6.30 22.95 -38.07
C ILE A 24 7.17 21.72 -37.74
N LEU A 25 8.34 21.94 -37.12
CA LEU A 25 9.32 20.88 -36.86
C LEU A 25 9.36 20.41 -35.40
N THR A 26 8.84 21.21 -34.46
CA THR A 26 8.96 20.99 -33.02
C THR A 26 7.68 21.36 -32.30
N THR A 27 7.43 20.72 -31.17
CA THR A 27 6.39 21.10 -30.22
C THR A 27 7.04 21.44 -28.89
N VAL A 28 6.62 22.53 -28.27
CA VAL A 28 7.04 22.95 -26.93
C VAL A 28 5.98 22.51 -25.94
N PHE A 29 6.42 21.75 -24.95
CA PHE A 29 5.60 21.34 -23.82
C PHE A 29 6.08 22.00 -22.54
N LEU A 30 5.17 22.23 -21.61
CA LEU A 30 5.47 22.67 -20.26
C LEU A 30 5.19 21.54 -19.27
N ARG A 31 6.18 21.24 -18.44
CA ARG A 31 6.06 20.30 -17.33
C ARG A 31 5.49 21.01 -16.09
N TYR A 32 5.10 20.23 -15.09
CA TYR A 32 4.54 20.71 -13.82
C TYR A 32 5.42 21.74 -13.07
N ASP A 33 6.73 21.76 -13.32
CA ASP A 33 7.72 22.68 -12.73
C ASP A 33 7.99 23.90 -13.63
N ASN A 34 7.13 24.13 -14.62
CA ASN A 34 7.28 25.14 -15.68
C ASN A 34 8.54 24.95 -16.55
N GLN A 35 9.17 23.78 -16.52
CA GLN A 35 10.26 23.47 -17.44
C GLN A 35 9.70 23.31 -18.85
N LYS A 36 10.29 24.04 -19.81
CA LYS A 36 10.01 23.85 -21.25
C LYS A 36 10.75 22.62 -21.77
N ILE A 37 10.01 21.75 -22.43
CA ILE A 37 10.50 20.54 -23.08
C ILE A 37 10.18 20.68 -24.56
N ILE A 38 11.21 20.79 -25.40
CA ILE A 38 11.06 20.94 -26.85
C ILE A 38 11.33 19.58 -27.50
N ILE A 39 10.34 19.04 -28.21
CA ILE A 39 10.45 17.73 -28.85
C ILE A 39 10.24 17.88 -30.36
N PRO A 40 11.16 17.35 -31.21
CA PRO A 40 10.94 17.30 -32.65
C PRO A 40 9.71 16.47 -33.00
N ASN A 41 8.92 16.95 -33.96
CA ASN A 41 7.70 16.28 -34.41
C ASN A 41 8.00 14.89 -35.03
N SER A 42 9.18 14.72 -35.62
CA SER A 42 9.66 13.41 -36.09
C SER A 42 9.83 12.39 -34.96
N VAL A 43 10.23 12.83 -33.76
CA VAL A 43 10.30 11.97 -32.58
C VAL A 43 8.89 11.68 -32.07
N LEU A 44 8.04 12.70 -31.92
CA LEU A 44 6.65 12.53 -31.45
C LEU A 44 5.84 11.57 -32.32
N ALA A 45 6.07 11.55 -33.63
CA ALA A 45 5.44 10.62 -34.56
C ALA A 45 5.73 9.14 -34.27
N THR A 46 6.80 8.85 -33.50
CA THR A 46 7.17 7.47 -33.12
C THR A 46 6.72 7.09 -31.70
N LYS A 47 6.12 8.03 -30.95
CA LYS A 47 5.76 7.84 -29.56
C LYS A 47 4.27 7.61 -29.38
N ALA A 48 3.91 6.83 -28.36
CA ALA A 48 2.55 6.78 -27.87
C ALA A 48 2.22 8.10 -27.17
N ILE A 49 1.15 8.76 -27.61
CA ILE A 49 0.68 10.02 -27.06
C ILE A 49 -0.61 9.75 -26.31
N ASN A 50 -0.56 9.87 -24.99
CA ASN A 50 -1.74 9.71 -24.15
C ASN A 50 -2.33 11.09 -23.87
N ASN A 51 -3.39 11.47 -24.58
CA ASN A 51 -4.02 12.78 -24.47
C ASN A 51 -5.17 12.74 -23.45
N TYR A 52 -5.06 13.49 -22.37
CA TYR A 52 -6.07 13.53 -21.33
C TYR A 52 -7.31 14.34 -21.71
N TYR A 53 -7.15 15.44 -22.44
CA TYR A 53 -8.28 16.27 -22.88
C TYR A 53 -9.23 15.49 -23.80
N ARG A 54 -8.67 14.65 -24.67
CA ARG A 54 -9.44 13.80 -25.60
C ARG A 54 -9.91 12.49 -24.99
N SER A 55 -9.54 12.19 -23.75
CA SER A 55 -9.97 10.99 -23.05
C SER A 55 -11.36 11.20 -22.45
N PRO A 56 -12.20 10.15 -22.37
CA PRO A 56 -13.41 10.19 -21.59
C PRO A 56 -13.07 10.25 -20.09
N ASP A 57 -14.11 10.27 -19.27
CA ASP A 57 -14.03 10.13 -17.83
C ASP A 57 -13.10 8.97 -17.40
N MET A 58 -12.17 9.26 -16.50
CA MET A 58 -11.01 8.40 -16.25
C MET A 58 -11.05 7.71 -14.88
N LEU A 59 -10.37 6.57 -14.79
CA LEU A 59 -10.23 5.79 -13.56
C LEU A 59 -9.13 6.37 -12.65
N GLU A 60 -9.44 6.42 -11.36
CA GLU A 60 -8.50 6.68 -10.28
C GLU A 60 -8.25 5.40 -9.47
N ILE A 61 -6.98 5.13 -9.15
CA ILE A 61 -6.58 3.98 -8.35
C ILE A 61 -5.95 4.48 -7.04
N VAL A 62 -6.55 4.11 -5.91
CA VAL A 62 -6.01 4.39 -4.57
C VAL A 62 -5.62 3.07 -3.92
N GLU A 63 -4.34 2.92 -3.58
CA GLU A 63 -3.80 1.71 -2.96
C GLU A 63 -3.39 1.98 -1.52
N PHE A 64 -3.67 1.03 -0.63
CA PHE A 64 -3.26 1.06 0.77
C PHE A 64 -3.04 -0.35 1.29
N CYS A 65 -2.35 -0.48 2.42
CA CYS A 65 -2.04 -1.76 3.02
C CYS A 65 -2.71 -1.90 4.39
N ILE A 66 -3.29 -3.07 4.66
CA ILE A 66 -3.83 -3.44 5.97
C ILE A 66 -3.07 -4.63 6.54
N HIS A 67 -3.08 -4.79 7.85
CA HIS A 67 -2.43 -5.93 8.50
C HIS A 67 -3.25 -7.21 8.27
N VAL A 68 -2.60 -8.36 8.05
CA VAL A 68 -3.27 -9.65 7.78
C VAL A 68 -4.19 -10.10 8.92
N LYS A 69 -3.82 -9.77 10.17
CA LYS A 69 -4.65 -10.02 11.37
C LYS A 69 -5.88 -9.09 11.50
N THR A 70 -6.17 -8.23 10.52
CA THR A 70 -7.39 -7.40 10.57
C THR A 70 -8.60 -8.32 10.44
N PRO A 71 -9.54 -8.34 11.40
CA PRO A 71 -10.71 -9.21 11.33
C PRO A 71 -11.52 -8.99 10.06
N ALA A 72 -12.03 -10.08 9.47
CA ALA A 72 -12.82 -10.03 8.24
C ALA A 72 -14.05 -9.11 8.36
N GLU A 73 -14.68 -9.06 9.53
CA GLU A 73 -15.81 -8.16 9.83
C GLU A 73 -15.43 -6.68 9.65
N LYS A 74 -14.25 -6.27 10.15
CA LYS A 74 -13.76 -4.90 9.98
C LYS A 74 -13.46 -4.59 8.51
N ILE A 75 -12.92 -5.56 7.77
CA ILE A 75 -12.65 -5.41 6.34
C ILE A 75 -13.97 -5.26 5.56
N GLY A 76 -15.00 -6.05 5.91
CA GLY A 76 -16.34 -5.96 5.33
C GLY A 76 -16.96 -4.59 5.58
N LEU A 77 -16.94 -4.12 6.83
CA LEU A 77 -17.50 -2.81 7.21
C LEU A 77 -16.72 -1.65 6.56
N MET A 78 -15.40 -1.75 6.47
CA MET A 78 -14.55 -0.80 5.74
C MET A 78 -14.99 -0.70 4.28
N LYS A 79 -15.12 -1.83 3.58
CA LYS A 79 -15.59 -1.84 2.18
C LYS A 79 -16.96 -1.20 2.04
N GLN A 80 -17.91 -1.55 2.91
CA GLN A 80 -19.26 -0.99 2.90
C GLN A 80 -19.25 0.54 3.06
N ARG A 81 -18.47 1.07 4.02
CA ARG A 81 -18.38 2.51 4.25
C ARG A 81 -17.74 3.26 3.08
N ILE A 82 -16.71 2.67 2.47
CA ILE A 82 -16.07 3.24 1.27
C ILE A 82 -17.06 3.32 0.11
N LEU A 83 -17.76 2.23 -0.18
CA LEU A 83 -18.77 2.20 -1.24
C LEU A 83 -19.87 3.21 -0.98
N SER A 84 -20.36 3.28 0.27
CA SER A 84 -21.37 4.24 0.66
C SER A 84 -20.90 5.68 0.46
N TYR A 85 -19.67 6.04 0.87
CA TYR A 85 -19.13 7.38 0.65
C TYR A 85 -19.11 7.77 -0.84
N ILE A 86 -18.67 6.85 -1.69
CA ILE A 86 -18.60 7.07 -3.14
C ILE A 86 -20.00 7.24 -3.74
N GLU A 87 -20.96 6.43 -3.30
CA GLU A 87 -22.37 6.55 -3.72
C GLU A 87 -22.97 7.92 -3.34
N HIS A 88 -22.64 8.43 -2.14
CA HIS A 88 -23.06 9.76 -1.69
C HIS A 88 -22.38 10.89 -2.46
N ARG A 89 -21.17 10.67 -2.97
CA ARG A 89 -20.39 11.61 -3.80
C ARG A 89 -20.53 11.33 -5.30
N SER A 90 -21.77 11.08 -5.74
CA SER A 90 -22.11 10.79 -7.14
C SER A 90 -21.87 11.96 -8.11
N ASP A 91 -21.63 13.17 -7.59
CA ASP A 91 -21.16 14.33 -8.33
C ASP A 91 -19.73 14.17 -8.82
N HIS A 92 -18.86 13.53 -8.02
CA HIS A 92 -17.45 13.34 -8.33
C HIS A 92 -17.15 11.98 -8.96
N TRP A 93 -17.89 10.94 -8.58
CA TRP A 93 -17.56 9.55 -8.89
C TRP A 93 -18.73 8.77 -9.47
N TYR A 94 -18.43 7.76 -10.28
CA TYR A 94 -19.40 6.74 -10.65
C TYR A 94 -19.57 5.69 -9.54
N GLN A 95 -20.77 5.11 -9.47
CA GLN A 95 -21.16 4.12 -8.46
C GLN A 95 -20.67 2.70 -8.80
N ASP A 96 -19.64 2.56 -9.64
CA ASP A 96 -19.15 1.29 -10.15
C ASP A 96 -17.78 0.91 -9.56
N THR A 97 -17.51 1.40 -8.35
CA THR A 97 -16.22 1.21 -7.66
C THR A 97 -15.93 -0.25 -7.38
N MET A 98 -14.69 -0.65 -7.63
CA MET A 98 -14.18 -1.98 -7.31
C MET A 98 -13.12 -1.89 -6.22
N ILE A 99 -13.25 -2.73 -5.18
CA ILE A 99 -12.25 -2.86 -4.12
C ILE A 99 -11.62 -4.24 -4.21
N ILE A 100 -10.36 -4.28 -4.63
CA ILE A 100 -9.63 -5.50 -4.98
C ILE A 100 -8.52 -5.72 -3.96
N LEU A 101 -8.39 -6.94 -3.43
CA LEU A 101 -7.19 -7.36 -2.71
C LEU A 101 -6.14 -7.73 -3.75
N LYS A 102 -5.08 -6.93 -3.83
CA LYS A 102 -4.09 -6.97 -4.90
C LYS A 102 -3.02 -8.04 -4.65
N GLU A 103 -2.35 -7.98 -3.51
CA GLU A 103 -1.33 -8.97 -3.14
C GLU A 103 -1.07 -9.02 -1.63
N LEU A 104 -0.46 -10.11 -1.18
CA LEU A 104 0.09 -10.26 0.17
C LEU A 104 1.56 -9.82 0.16
N GLU A 105 1.87 -8.71 0.83
CA GLU A 105 3.22 -8.18 0.98
C GLU A 105 3.85 -8.64 2.30
N VAL A 106 5.09 -9.13 2.24
CA VAL A 106 5.97 -9.39 3.41
C VAL A 106 5.27 -10.23 4.50
N LEU A 107 4.43 -11.20 4.09
CA LEU A 107 3.64 -12.12 4.93
C LEU A 107 2.69 -11.49 5.97
N ASN A 108 2.71 -10.17 6.16
CA ASN A 108 2.03 -9.48 7.26
C ASN A 108 1.10 -8.35 6.80
N ARG A 109 1.17 -7.95 5.52
CA ARG A 109 0.33 -6.90 4.94
C ARG A 109 -0.41 -7.42 3.73
N VAL A 110 -1.64 -6.97 3.59
CA VAL A 110 -2.42 -7.18 2.37
C VAL A 110 -2.58 -5.82 1.69
N ARG A 111 -2.11 -5.72 0.45
CA ARG A 111 -2.32 -4.53 -0.38
C ARG A 111 -3.72 -4.58 -0.98
N ILE A 112 -4.47 -3.51 -0.81
CA ILE A 112 -5.82 -3.33 -1.34
C ILE A 112 -5.79 -2.14 -2.30
N ALA A 113 -6.49 -2.26 -3.42
CA ALA A 113 -6.68 -1.21 -4.41
C ALA A 113 -8.17 -0.88 -4.55
N ILE A 114 -8.50 0.41 -4.46
CA ILE A 114 -9.81 0.96 -4.80
C ILE A 114 -9.71 1.53 -6.21
N TRP A 115 -10.54 1.03 -7.10
CA TRP A 115 -10.67 1.49 -8.48
C TRP A 115 -11.99 2.25 -8.58
N VAL A 116 -11.92 3.55 -8.79
CA VAL A 116 -13.09 4.44 -8.85
C VAL A 116 -13.02 5.30 -10.10
N THR A 117 -14.11 5.35 -10.88
CA THR A 117 -14.17 6.17 -12.09
C THR A 117 -14.59 7.58 -11.72
N GLN A 118 -13.80 8.58 -12.12
CA GLN A 118 -14.13 10.00 -11.93
C GLN A 118 -15.12 10.46 -12.99
N ARG A 119 -16.02 11.38 -12.64
CA ARG A 119 -16.82 12.15 -13.61
C ARG A 119 -16.05 13.30 -14.24
N MET A 120 -14.80 13.03 -14.60
CA MET A 120 -13.90 13.94 -15.28
C MET A 120 -12.75 13.15 -15.88
N ASN A 121 -12.12 13.70 -16.92
CA ASN A 121 -10.82 13.26 -17.36
C ASN A 121 -9.69 13.93 -16.55
N HIS A 122 -8.45 13.54 -16.81
CA HIS A 122 -7.28 14.06 -16.07
C HIS A 122 -6.66 15.31 -16.72
N GLN A 123 -7.42 16.08 -17.51
CA GLN A 123 -6.96 17.35 -18.07
C GLN A 123 -6.68 18.38 -16.96
N ASP A 124 -7.59 18.49 -16.00
CA ASP A 124 -7.39 19.28 -14.78
C ASP A 124 -6.83 18.41 -13.67
N MET A 125 -5.51 18.43 -13.52
CA MET A 125 -4.85 17.68 -12.45
C MET A 125 -5.07 18.30 -11.07
N GLY A 126 -5.34 19.60 -10.97
CA GLY A 126 -5.59 20.27 -9.69
C GLY A 126 -6.88 19.75 -9.08
N GLU A 127 -7.97 19.79 -9.85
CA GLU A 127 -9.27 19.26 -9.45
C GLU A 127 -9.19 17.76 -9.14
N ARG A 128 -8.48 16.99 -9.98
CA ARG A 128 -8.24 15.55 -9.75
C ARG A 128 -7.59 15.31 -8.39
N PHE A 129 -6.57 16.10 -8.03
CA PHE A 129 -5.88 15.96 -6.75
C PHE A 129 -6.76 16.36 -5.57
N ILE A 130 -7.58 17.40 -5.69
CA ILE A 130 -8.54 17.80 -4.66
C ILE A 130 -9.53 16.66 -4.40
N ARG A 131 -10.13 16.09 -5.46
CA ARG A 131 -11.05 14.94 -5.34
C ARG A 131 -10.37 13.73 -4.72
N ARG A 132 -9.16 13.39 -5.18
CA ARG A 132 -8.36 12.29 -4.60
C ARG A 132 -8.07 12.53 -3.11
N ALA A 133 -7.75 13.76 -2.72
CA ALA A 133 -7.47 14.10 -1.34
C ALA A 133 -8.69 13.90 -0.44
N LEU A 134 -9.90 14.28 -0.89
CA LEU A 134 -11.15 14.05 -0.15
C LEU A 134 -11.40 12.54 0.08
N LEU A 135 -11.16 11.71 -0.94
CA LEU A 135 -11.28 10.27 -0.80
C LEU A 135 -10.26 9.71 0.19
N ILE A 136 -9.00 10.16 0.13
CA ILE A 136 -7.96 9.73 1.08
C ILE A 136 -8.30 10.16 2.51
N GLU A 137 -8.78 11.38 2.70
CA GLU A 137 -9.20 11.88 4.01
C GLU A 137 -10.32 11.01 4.61
N GLU A 138 -11.31 10.64 3.78
CA GLU A 138 -12.37 9.73 4.21
C GLU A 138 -11.84 8.34 4.57
N LEU A 139 -10.91 7.79 3.78
CA LEU A 139 -10.27 6.52 4.10
C LEU A 139 -9.58 6.57 5.47
N VAL A 140 -8.86 7.66 5.76
CA VAL A 140 -8.23 7.86 7.07
C VAL A 140 -9.26 7.89 8.20
N LYS A 141 -10.40 8.58 8.02
CA LYS A 141 -11.49 8.58 9.01
C LYS A 141 -12.04 7.18 9.26
N ILE A 142 -12.36 6.43 8.19
CA ILE A 142 -12.86 5.06 8.27
C ILE A 142 -11.86 4.15 9.00
N PHE A 143 -10.56 4.26 8.70
CA PHE A 143 -9.54 3.43 9.35
C PHE A 143 -9.42 3.73 10.85
N ASN A 144 -9.49 5.01 11.23
CA ASN A 144 -9.45 5.40 12.63
C ASN A 144 -10.67 4.93 13.41
N GLU A 145 -11.87 5.10 12.86
CA GLU A 145 -13.13 4.68 13.51
C GLU A 145 -13.23 3.16 13.67
N LEU A 146 -12.72 2.40 12.69
CA LEU A 146 -12.69 0.94 12.74
C LEU A 146 -11.50 0.39 13.52
N ASP A 147 -10.64 1.25 14.07
CA ASP A 147 -9.41 0.87 14.76
C ASP A 147 -8.51 -0.06 13.90
N ILE A 148 -8.41 0.26 12.60
CA ILE A 148 -7.53 -0.43 11.65
C ILE A 148 -6.16 0.23 11.76
N LYS A 149 -5.35 -0.27 12.70
CA LYS A 149 -3.98 0.21 12.90
C LYS A 149 -3.00 -0.51 12.00
N TYR A 150 -2.04 0.24 11.52
CA TYR A 150 -0.79 -0.33 11.06
C TYR A 150 -0.04 -0.93 12.26
N ARG A 151 0.05 -2.26 12.31
CA ARG A 151 0.85 -2.98 13.31
C ARG A 151 2.18 -3.38 12.68
N LEU A 152 3.28 -2.94 13.28
CA LEU A 152 4.59 -3.50 12.99
C LEU A 152 4.61 -4.97 13.44
N TYR A 153 5.30 -5.81 12.69
CA TYR A 153 5.52 -7.19 13.11
C TYR A 153 6.43 -7.17 14.36
N PRO A 154 6.20 -8.04 15.35
CA PRO A 154 7.13 -8.21 16.45
C PRO A 154 8.52 -8.54 15.89
N ILE A 155 9.51 -7.70 16.18
CA ILE A 155 10.90 -7.99 15.82
C ILE A 155 11.48 -8.80 16.97
N ASP A 156 11.89 -10.04 16.70
CA ASP A 156 12.65 -10.83 17.66
C ASP A 156 14.06 -10.22 17.78
N ILE A 157 14.32 -9.55 18.90
CA ILE A 157 15.64 -9.00 19.22
C ILE A 157 16.39 -10.05 20.04
N ASN A 158 17.35 -10.71 19.40
CA ASN A 158 18.25 -11.61 20.12
C ASN A 158 19.35 -10.79 20.82
N VAL A 159 19.25 -10.62 22.13
CA VAL A 159 20.30 -9.96 22.92
C VAL A 159 21.37 -11.01 23.25
N CYS A 160 22.42 -11.06 22.43
CA CYS A 160 23.61 -11.82 22.80
C CYS A 160 24.26 -11.12 24.01
N GLY A 161 24.25 -11.80 25.17
CA GLY A 161 25.04 -11.34 26.32
C GLY A 161 26.49 -11.15 25.89
N MET A 162 27.09 -10.01 26.23
CA MET A 162 28.52 -9.83 26.00
C MET A 162 29.26 -10.99 26.69
N PRO A 163 30.26 -11.60 26.03
CA PRO A 163 31.09 -12.59 26.70
C PRO A 163 31.63 -11.96 27.98
N PRO A 164 31.69 -12.72 29.10
CA PRO A 164 32.27 -12.19 30.32
C PRO A 164 33.65 -11.66 29.98
N MET A 165 33.86 -10.36 30.19
CA MET A 165 35.20 -9.78 30.13
C MET A 165 35.96 -10.39 31.31
N ALA A 166 36.58 -11.55 31.09
CA ALA A 166 37.59 -12.08 31.98
C ALA A 166 38.75 -11.08 31.94
N SER A 167 38.74 -10.14 32.88
CA SER A 167 39.90 -9.33 33.14
C SER A 167 40.95 -10.24 33.77
N ASP A 168 41.99 -10.61 33.01
CA ASP A 168 43.18 -11.30 33.52
C ASP A 168 44.00 -10.45 34.51
N ARG A 169 43.54 -9.24 34.84
CA ARG A 169 44.14 -8.42 35.89
C ARG A 169 43.68 -8.94 37.25
N LEU A 170 44.50 -9.82 37.83
CA LEU A 170 44.45 -10.13 39.25
C LEU A 170 44.49 -8.81 40.06
N PRO A 171 43.59 -8.60 41.03
CA PRO A 171 43.71 -7.48 41.95
C PRO A 171 45.01 -7.62 42.75
N PRO A 172 45.75 -6.53 43.02
CA PRO A 172 46.99 -6.58 43.76
C PRO A 172 46.73 -7.14 45.16
N THR A 173 47.50 -8.18 45.47
CA THR A 173 47.53 -8.99 46.68
C THR A 173 47.49 -8.14 47.95
N TRP A 174 46.43 -8.26 48.75
CA TRP A 174 46.45 -7.88 50.16
C TRP A 174 46.63 -9.16 50.99
N THR A 175 47.87 -9.39 51.42
CA THR A 175 48.20 -10.36 52.46
C THR A 175 47.71 -9.86 53.82
N GLY A 176 46.82 -10.62 54.46
CA GLY A 176 46.38 -10.45 55.85
C GLY A 176 45.72 -11.74 56.37
N PRO A 177 45.86 -12.09 57.67
CA PRO A 177 45.99 -13.49 58.09
C PRO A 177 44.68 -14.23 58.37
N ALA A 178 44.85 -15.55 58.45
CA ALA A 178 43.86 -16.63 58.54
C ALA A 178 42.94 -16.65 59.77
N MET A 179 41.95 -17.57 59.66
CA MET A 179 40.98 -18.11 60.66
C MET A 179 39.59 -17.45 60.59
N SER A 180 38.45 -18.15 60.61
CA SER A 180 38.13 -19.56 60.83
C SER A 180 36.69 -19.88 60.38
N HIS A 181 36.51 -21.03 59.72
CA HIS A 181 35.46 -22.03 59.96
C HIS A 181 34.05 -21.56 60.42
N VAL A 182 33.01 -21.63 59.55
CA VAL A 182 31.65 -22.10 59.91
C VAL A 182 30.95 -22.75 58.71
N ASP A 183 30.80 -24.06 58.83
CA ASP A 183 29.68 -24.98 58.58
C ASP A 183 28.62 -24.81 57.45
N ARG A 184 28.18 -26.01 57.04
CA ARG A 184 27.37 -26.48 55.92
C ARG A 184 25.89 -26.56 56.33
N ARG A 185 24.91 -26.24 55.43
CA ARG A 185 23.67 -27.04 55.13
C ARG A 185 22.54 -26.26 54.43
N GLY A 186 21.84 -26.99 53.54
CA GLY A 186 20.43 -26.79 53.11
C GLY A 186 20.29 -26.20 51.69
N MET A 187 19.40 -26.62 50.79
CA MET A 187 18.32 -27.62 50.79
C MET A 187 17.83 -27.80 49.32
N VAL A 188 16.89 -28.70 49.09
CA VAL A 188 16.67 -29.50 47.85
C VAL A 188 15.53 -28.97 46.94
N ALA A 189 15.66 -29.25 45.63
CA ALA A 189 14.66 -29.63 44.60
C ALA A 189 13.48 -28.71 44.19
N GLY A 190 13.26 -28.66 42.87
CA GLY A 190 12.00 -28.31 42.22
C GLY A 190 12.08 -28.51 40.69
N GLY A 191 11.63 -29.66 40.20
CA GLY A 191 11.49 -29.94 38.77
C GLY A 191 10.26 -29.27 38.15
N VAL A 192 10.32 -29.00 36.84
CA VAL A 192 9.18 -28.48 36.06
C VAL A 192 8.94 -29.39 34.84
N VAL A 193 7.65 -29.65 34.61
CA VAL A 193 7.04 -30.58 33.67
C VAL A 193 7.00 -29.97 32.26
N VAL A 194 7.28 -30.77 31.22
CA VAL A 194 7.12 -30.39 29.81
C VAL A 194 5.70 -30.75 29.35
N GLY A 195 4.92 -29.75 28.94
CA GLY A 195 3.62 -29.92 28.28
C GLY A 195 3.76 -29.75 26.77
N VAL A 196 3.32 -30.75 26.01
CA VAL A 196 3.20 -30.75 24.54
C VAL A 196 1.89 -30.05 24.17
N ALA A 197 1.93 -29.05 23.29
CA ALA A 197 0.74 -28.43 22.70
C ALA A 197 0.54 -28.92 21.25
N THR A 198 -0.64 -29.44 20.99
CA THR A 198 -1.12 -30.02 19.72
C THR A 198 -1.53 -28.98 18.67
N GLU A 199 -1.39 -29.38 17.41
CA GLU A 199 -1.74 -28.67 16.17
C GLU A 199 -3.22 -28.23 16.09
N GLU A 200 -3.47 -26.93 15.85
CA GLU A 200 -4.80 -26.46 15.42
C GLU A 200 -4.77 -25.11 14.65
N ALA A 201 -3.74 -24.85 13.85
CA ALA A 201 -3.55 -23.54 13.18
C ALA A 201 -3.68 -23.53 11.64
N THR A 202 -3.89 -24.68 10.99
CA THR A 202 -3.79 -24.78 9.52
C THR A 202 -5.13 -24.68 8.76
N SER A 203 -6.28 -24.93 9.40
CA SER A 203 -7.58 -24.98 8.70
C SER A 203 -8.24 -23.61 8.42
N SER A 204 -7.95 -22.60 9.25
CA SER A 204 -8.57 -21.27 9.12
C SER A 204 -8.03 -20.45 7.94
N VAL A 205 -6.74 -20.59 7.63
CA VAL A 205 -6.06 -19.80 6.58
C VAL A 205 -6.49 -20.24 5.18
N ASP A 206 -6.71 -21.53 4.98
CA ASP A 206 -7.10 -22.09 3.67
C ASP A 206 -8.54 -21.75 3.28
N THR A 207 -9.43 -21.61 4.27
CA THR A 207 -10.83 -21.25 4.03
C THR A 207 -10.95 -19.79 3.54
N THR A 208 -10.19 -18.88 4.16
CA THR A 208 -10.15 -17.46 3.74
C THR A 208 -9.48 -17.31 2.37
N ARG A 209 -8.42 -18.08 2.09
CA ARG A 209 -7.72 -18.07 0.80
C ARG A 209 -8.63 -18.50 -0.36
N ASN A 210 -9.44 -19.55 -0.18
CA ASN A 210 -10.33 -20.05 -1.22
C ASN A 210 -11.51 -19.11 -1.50
N GLN A 211 -12.10 -18.50 -0.47
CA GLN A 211 -13.15 -17.48 -0.65
C GLN A 211 -12.62 -16.23 -1.38
N LEU A 212 -11.38 -15.83 -1.11
CA LEU A 212 -10.73 -14.69 -1.77
C LEU A 212 -10.39 -14.95 -3.24
N LEU A 213 -9.95 -16.17 -3.57
CA LEU A 213 -9.66 -16.56 -4.96
C LEU A 213 -10.94 -16.65 -5.81
N GLN A 214 -12.02 -17.21 -5.26
CA GLN A 214 -13.31 -17.29 -5.95
C GLN A 214 -13.83 -15.88 -6.29
N PHE A 215 -13.77 -14.96 -5.33
CA PHE A 215 -14.17 -13.56 -5.50
C PHE A 215 -13.25 -12.79 -6.46
N PHE A 216 -11.93 -13.05 -6.43
CA PHE A 216 -11.00 -12.45 -7.37
C PHE A 216 -11.32 -12.86 -8.82
N MET A 217 -11.63 -14.13 -9.05
CA MET A 217 -11.95 -14.66 -10.38
C MET A 217 -13.31 -14.16 -10.91
N GLU A 218 -14.31 -13.99 -10.04
CA GLU A 218 -15.61 -13.41 -10.43
C GLU A 218 -15.50 -11.93 -10.81
N ASN A 219 -14.74 -11.14 -10.05
CA ASN A 219 -14.54 -9.72 -10.36
C ASN A 219 -13.64 -9.49 -11.58
N LEU A 220 -12.67 -10.39 -11.84
CA LEU A 220 -11.86 -10.32 -13.05
C LEU A 220 -12.69 -10.57 -14.32
N ARG A 221 -13.68 -11.47 -14.25
CA ARG A 221 -14.61 -11.77 -15.36
C ARG A 221 -15.53 -10.60 -15.66
N THR A 222 -16.14 -9.99 -14.64
CA THR A 222 -17.00 -8.80 -14.85
C THR A 222 -16.21 -7.61 -15.40
N TRP A 223 -14.95 -7.46 -15.00
CA TRP A 223 -14.05 -6.45 -15.53
C TRP A 223 -13.63 -6.67 -16.99
N THR A 224 -13.28 -7.91 -17.37
CA THR A 224 -12.94 -8.23 -18.77
C THR A 224 -14.13 -8.03 -19.71
N GLU A 225 -15.34 -8.32 -19.26
CA GLU A 225 -16.55 -8.09 -20.06
C GLU A 225 -16.87 -6.59 -20.23
N ARG A 226 -16.59 -5.75 -19.23
CA ARG A 226 -16.74 -4.27 -19.36
C ARG A 226 -15.75 -3.65 -20.33
N PHE A 227 -14.49 -4.12 -20.37
CA PHE A 227 -13.52 -3.65 -21.37
C PHE A 227 -13.85 -4.09 -22.80
N LYS A 228 -14.53 -5.23 -22.98
CA LYS A 228 -15.01 -5.68 -24.29
C LYS A 228 -16.24 -4.91 -24.80
N HIS A 229 -17.03 -4.35 -23.89
CA HIS A 229 -18.32 -3.70 -24.21
C HIS A 229 -18.29 -2.17 -24.09
N GLY A 230 -17.10 -1.55 -23.97
CA GLY A 230 -16.95 -0.10 -24.00
C GLY A 230 -17.39 0.49 -25.35
N LYS A 231 -18.67 0.85 -25.43
CA LYS A 231 -19.21 1.93 -26.28
C LYS A 231 -19.36 3.18 -25.43
#